data_AF-R7TII2-F1
#
_entry.id   AF-R7TII2-F1
#
_cell.length_a   1.000
_cell.length_b   1.000
_cell.length_c   1.000
_cell.angle_alpha   90.00
_cell.angle_beta   90.00
_cell.angle_gamma   90.00
#
_symmetry.space_group_name_H-M   'P 1'
#
loop_
_entity.id
_entity.type
_entity.pdbx_description
1 polymer ?
#
loop_
_entity_poly.entity_id
_entity_poly.type
_entity_poly.pdbx_seq_one_letter_code
_entity_poly.pdbx_strand_id
1 'polypeptide(L)' 'MTRRDGVVQHCRIRSKQEGGLTKYYLIPGLSFDSLYSLVTHYQKLPLRSHNFDQLLKESVPQPQSHENQE' A
#
# COMPACT_ATOMS: atom_id res chain seq x y z
N MET A 1 7.34 -3.71 -5.92
CA MET A 1 7.02 -5.11 -5.55
C MET A 1 8.31 -5.90 -5.61
N THR A 2 9.01 -6.07 -4.49
CA THR A 2 10.22 -6.91 -4.51
C THR A 2 9.87 -8.34 -4.17
N ARG A 3 10.19 -9.23 -5.11
CA ARG A 3 10.13 -10.68 -4.95
C ARG A 3 11.25 -11.09 -4.01
N ARG A 4 10.93 -11.45 -2.78
CA ARG A 4 11.69 -12.43 -2.01
C ARG A 4 10.79 -13.67 -1.94
N ASP A 5 11.34 -14.83 -2.31
CA ASP A 5 10.66 -16.14 -2.42
C ASP A 5 9.76 -16.41 -3.65
N GLY A 6 9.65 -15.50 -4.61
CA GLY A 6 8.78 -15.71 -5.79
C GLY A 6 7.27 -15.62 -5.48
N VAL A 7 6.90 -15.46 -4.21
CA VAL A 7 5.53 -15.23 -3.75
C VAL A 7 5.21 -13.74 -3.80
N VAL A 8 4.14 -13.39 -4.51
CA VAL A 8 3.61 -12.02 -4.51
C VAL A 8 2.66 -11.89 -3.33
N GLN A 9 2.97 -10.99 -2.40
CA GLN A 9 2.10 -10.71 -1.28
C GLN A 9 1.17 -9.54 -1.60
N HIS A 10 -0.11 -9.85 -1.73
CA HIS A 10 -1.14 -8.84 -1.95
C HIS A 10 -1.68 -8.37 -0.60
N CYS A 11 -1.55 -7.07 -0.34
CA CYS A 11 -2.18 -6.42 0.80
C CYS A 11 -3.37 -5.59 0.31
N ARG A 12 -4.53 -5.71 0.95
CA ARG A 12 -5.72 -4.93 0.59
C ARG A 12 -5.71 -3.58 1.30
N ILE A 13 -5.54 -2.49 0.55
CA ILE A 13 -5.79 -1.14 1.05
C ILE A 13 -7.30 -0.98 1.23
N ARG A 14 -7.71 -0.66 2.45
CA ARG A 14 -9.09 -0.35 2.80
C ARG A 14 -9.27 1.16 2.86
N SER A 15 -10.44 1.64 2.49
CA SER A 15 -10.85 3.02 2.70
C SER A 15 -12.02 3.07 3.69
N LYS A 16 -12.10 4.13 4.48
CA LYS A 16 -13.25 4.46 5.33
C LYS A 16 -13.55 5.95 5.20
N GLN A 17 -14.81 6.33 5.32
CA GLN A 17 -15.19 7.72 5.49
C GLN A 17 -15.25 8.04 6.98
N GLU A 18 -14.50 9.04 7.43
CA GLU A 18 -14.47 9.49 8.81
C GLU A 18 -14.54 11.02 8.81
N GLY A 19 -15.62 11.60 9.35
CA GLY A 19 -15.80 13.05 9.40
C GLY A 19 -15.85 13.74 8.03
N GLY A 20 -16.35 13.05 6.99
CA GLY A 20 -16.39 13.57 5.62
C GLY A 20 -15.08 13.45 4.85
N LEU A 21 -14.02 12.90 5.46
CA LEU A 21 -12.73 12.65 4.81
C LEU A 21 -12.56 11.15 4.52
N THR A 22 -12.04 10.84 3.34
CA THR A 22 -11.69 9.47 2.95
C THR A 22 -10.31 9.12 3.53
N LYS A 23 -10.27 8.19 4.47
CA LYS A 23 -9.03 7.68 5.07
C LYS A 23 -8.70 6.29 4.54
N TYR A 24 -7.43 6.05 4.29
CA TYR A 24 -6.87 4.80 3.77
C TYR A 24 -6.06 4.07 4.84
N TYR A 25 -6.18 2.75 4.91
CA TYR A 25 -5.44 1.94 5.88
C TYR A 25 -5.21 0.52 5.36
N LEU A 26 -4.10 -0.10 5.79
CA LEU A 26 -3.79 -1.50 5.54
C LEU A 26 -4.14 -2.38 6.74
N ILE A 27 -3.94 -1.86 7.95
CA ILE A 27 -4.21 -2.51 9.23
C ILE A 27 -5.15 -1.62 10.08
N PRO A 28 -6.03 -2.21 10.89
CA PRO A 28 -6.82 -1.46 11.85
C PRO A 28 -5.89 -0.70 12.82
N GLY A 29 -6.18 0.56 13.10
CA GLY A 29 -5.40 1.39 14.04
C GLY A 29 -4.40 2.35 13.38
N LEU A 30 -4.08 2.19 12.10
CA LEU A 30 -3.24 3.16 11.37
C LEU A 30 -3.89 3.58 10.05
N SER A 31 -4.46 4.79 10.04
CA SER A 31 -5.12 5.37 8.87
C SER A 31 -4.46 6.67 8.42
N PHE A 32 -4.48 6.89 7.12
CA PHE A 32 -3.86 8.03 6.45
C PHE A 32 -4.89 8.78 5.60
N ASP A 33 -4.72 10.08 5.43
CA ASP A 33 -5.61 10.92 4.62
C ASP A 33 -5.37 10.79 3.11
N SER A 34 -4.34 10.05 2.68
CA SER A 34 -4.02 9.83 1.27
C SER A 34 -3.19 8.55 1.05
N LEU A 35 -3.35 7.94 -0.13
CA LEU A 35 -2.55 6.79 -0.56
C LEU A 35 -1.05 7.10 -0.56
N TYR A 36 -0.66 8.32 -0.96
CA TYR A 36 0.73 8.75 -0.95
C TYR A 36 1.35 8.66 0.45
N SER A 37 0.68 9.23 1.46
CA SER A 37 1.13 9.20 2.85
C SER A 37 1.26 7.77 3.38
N LEU A 38 0.27 6.92 3.06
CA LEU A 38 0.30 5.49 3.39
C LEU A 38 1.53 4.80 2.78
N VAL A 39 1.77 4.98 1.47
CA VAL A 39 2.90 4.36 0.78
C VAL A 39 4.23 4.86 1.33
N THR A 40 4.40 6.17 1.47
CA THR A 40 5.65 6.77 2.00
C THR A 40 5.94 6.33 3.44
N HIS A 41 4.90 6.17 4.27
CA HIS A 41 5.08 5.64 5.62
C HIS A 41 5.62 4.22 5.60
N TYR A 42 4.99 3.33 4.82
CA TYR A 42 5.40 1.92 4.74
C TYR A 42 6.68 1.68 3.91
N GLN A 43 7.19 2.70 3.21
CA GLN A 43 8.53 2.69 2.62
C GLN A 43 9.63 2.87 3.69
N LYS A 44 9.32 3.54 4.80
CA LYS A 44 10.26 3.80 5.91
C LYS A 44 10.06 2.83 7.08
N LEU A 45 8.82 2.41 7.32
CA LEU A 45 8.44 1.54 8.42
C LEU A 45 7.85 0.23 7.87
N PRO A 46 8.26 -0.94 8.38
CA PRO A 46 7.78 -2.19 7.83
C PRO A 46 6.29 -2.39 8.12
N LEU A 47 5.57 -2.92 7.12
CA LEU A 47 4.23 -3.43 7.33
C LEU A 47 4.32 -4.73 8.11
N ARG A 48 3.79 -4.72 9.34
CA ARG A 48 3.65 -5.90 10.20
C ARG A 48 2.31 -6.55 9.98
N SER A 49 2.32 -7.76 9.46
CA SER A 49 1.17 -8.66 9.44
C SER A 49 1.51 -9.95 10.18
N HIS A 50 0.49 -10.75 10.49
CA HIS A 50 0.62 -11.98 11.29
C HIS A 50 1.73 -12.92 10.79
N ASN A 51 2.03 -12.88 9.48
CA ASN A 51 2.94 -13.81 8.82
C ASN A 51 4.21 -13.14 8.24
N PHE A 52 4.35 -11.81 8.31
CA PHE A 52 5.49 -11.11 7.70
C PHE A 52 5.70 -9.69 8.24
N ASP A 53 6.96 -9.24 8.19
CA ASP A 53 7.37 -7.85 8.39
C ASP A 53 8.10 -7.41 7.10
N GLN A 54 7.51 -6.50 6.32
CA GLN A 54 8.07 -6.09 5.04
C GLN A 54 7.87 -4.60 4.76
N LEU A 55 8.97 -3.92 4.39
CA LEU A 55 8.96 -2.56 3.84
C LEU A 55 8.43 -2.56 2.40
N LEU A 56 7.65 -1.54 2.05
CA LEU A 56 7.38 -1.20 0.66
C LEU A 56 8.71 -0.78 0.03
N LYS A 57 9.29 -1.62 -0.81
CA LYS A 57 10.47 -1.26 -1.59
C LYS A 57 10.09 -0.42 -2.80
N GLU A 58 11.08 -0.06 -3.60
CA GLU A 58 10.96 0.75 -4.81
C GLU A 58 9.70 0.44 -5.64
N SER A 59 9.07 1.52 -6.09
CA SER A 59 7.94 1.51 -7.01
C SER A 59 8.32 0.68 -8.22
N VAL A 60 7.47 -0.27 -8.62
CA VAL A 60 7.69 -0.96 -9.89
C VAL A 60 7.36 0.05 -10.99
N PRO A 61 8.23 0.28 -11.98
CA PRO A 61 7.87 1.09 -13.13
C PRO A 61 6.64 0.48 -13.78
N GLN A 62 5.57 1.27 -13.99
CA GLN A 62 4.39 0.80 -14.72
C GLN A 62 4.79 0.59 -16.20
N PRO A 63 4.81 -0.65 -16.72
CA PRO A 63 5.21 -0.91 -18.10
C PRO A 63 4.11 -0.57 -19.12
N GLN A 64 2.87 -0.40 -18.67
CA GLN A 64 1.71 -0.08 -19.51
C GLN A 64 1.05 1.21 -18.99
N SER A 65 1.57 2.37 -19.38
CA SER A 65 1.03 3.68 -18.99
C SER A 65 -0.17 4.16 -19.83
N HIS A 66 -0.60 3.39 -20.85
CA HIS A 66 -1.64 3.80 -21.82
C HIS A 66 -2.97 3.04 -21.73
N GLU A 67 -3.17 2.11 -20.80
CA GLU A 67 -4.37 1.25 -20.77
C GLU A 67 -5.57 1.88 -20.02
N ASN A 68 -5.88 3.15 -20.31
CA ASN A 68 -7.17 3.75 -19.93
C ASN A 68 -7.58 4.92 -20.85
N GLN A 69 -7.29 4.82 -22.15
CA GLN A 69 -8.06 5.56 -23.15
C GLN A 69 -9.17 4.65 -23.65
N GLU A 70 -10.29 4.65 -22.94
CA GLU A 70 -11.62 4.34 -23.50
C GLU A 70 -12.49 5.59 -23.41
#